data_AF-A0A246BQK0-F1
#
_entry.id   AF-A0A246BQK0-F1
#
_cell.length_a   1.000
_cell.length_b   1.000
_cell.length_c   1.000
_cell.angle_alpha   90.00
_cell.angle_beta   90.00
_cell.angle_gamma   90.00
#
_symmetry.space_group_name_H-M   'P 1'
#
loop_
_entity.id
_entity.type
_entity.pdbx_description
1 polymer ?
#
loop_
_entity_poly.entity_id
_entity_poly.type
_entity_poly.pdbx_seq_one_letter_code
_entity_poly.pdbx_strand_id
1 'polypeptide(L)' 'MITPEQLNEMERAGVYWTARALQEQGSRFYRALGAALEAADATNRRLIYRTWPDALWDFYRRGQQLAAQEAGPEGE' A
#
# COMPACT_ATOMS: atom_id res chain seq x y z
N MET A 1 9.24 4.59 -12.46
CA MET A 1 10.09 3.43 -12.16
C MET A 1 10.68 3.67 -10.78
N ILE A 2 10.21 2.93 -9.78
CA ILE A 2 10.68 3.06 -8.40
C ILE A 2 12.08 2.47 -8.23
N THR A 3 12.80 2.91 -7.19
CA THR A 3 14.12 2.37 -6.85
C THR A 3 14.02 1.07 -6.05
N PRO A 4 15.10 0.26 -6.00
CA PRO A 4 15.15 -0.91 -5.12
C PRO A 4 14.90 -0.57 -3.64
N GLU A 5 15.33 0.61 -3.19
CA GLU A 5 15.12 1.09 -1.82
C GLU A 5 13.64 1.35 -1.55
N GLN A 6 12.93 2.00 -2.49
CA GLN A 6 11.49 2.25 -2.41
C GLN A 6 10.68 0.95 -2.40
N LEU A 7 11.07 -0.04 -3.20
CA LEU A 7 10.45 -1.36 -3.16
C LEU A 7 10.65 -2.04 -1.80
N ASN A 8 11.88 -1.98 -1.26
CA ASN A 8 12.21 -2.55 0.04
C ASN A 8 11.45 -1.86 1.18
N GLU A 9 11.24 -0.55 1.08
CA GLU A 9 10.42 0.24 2.00
C GLU A 9 8.97 -0.27 2.01
N MET A 10 8.33 -0.40 0.85
CA MET A 10 6.98 -0.95 0.74
C MET A 10 6.86 -2.38 1.27
N GLU A 11 7.85 -3.24 0.99
CA GLU A 11 7.87 -4.63 1.46
C GLU A 11 7.98 -4.74 2.99
N ARG A 12 8.57 -3.73 3.65
CA ARG A 12 8.73 -3.67 5.11
C ARG A 12 7.61 -2.93 5.83
N ALA A 13 6.94 -2.01 5.13
CA ALA A 13 5.82 -1.26 5.68
C ALA A 13 4.62 -2.18 5.98
N GLY A 14 3.78 -1.75 6.93
CA GLY A 14 2.49 -2.40 7.16
C GLY A 14 1.58 -2.28 5.92
N VAL A 15 0.89 -3.37 5.57
CA VAL A 15 0.06 -3.43 4.36
C VAL A 15 -1.26 -2.66 4.45
N TYR A 16 -1.73 -2.41 5.68
CA TYR A 16 -3.06 -1.85 5.95
C TYR A 16 -3.33 -0.55 5.20
N TRP A 17 -2.44 0.44 5.32
CA TRP A 17 -2.66 1.75 4.72
C TRP A 17 -2.61 1.74 3.19
N THR A 18 -1.70 0.96 2.61
CA THR A 18 -1.64 0.75 1.16
C THR A 18 -2.91 0.07 0.65
N ALA A 19 -3.36 -0.99 1.35
CA ALA A 19 -4.57 -1.72 0.99
C ALA A 19 -5.83 -0.86 1.13
N ARG A 20 -5.91 -0.04 2.18
CA ARG A 20 -7.00 0.93 2.36
C ARG A 20 -7.03 1.96 1.23
N ALA A 21 -5.88 2.55 0.89
CA ALA A 21 -5.77 3.50 -0.22
C ALA A 21 -6.19 2.89 -1.57
N LEU A 22 -5.89 1.61 -1.80
CA LEU A 22 -6.35 0.86 -2.98
C LEU A 22 -7.88 0.69 -3.00
N GLN A 23 -8.47 0.37 -1.84
CA GLN A 23 -9.90 0.12 -1.71
C GLN A 23 -10.75 1.40 -1.83
N GLU A 24 -10.22 2.56 -1.43
CA GLU A 24 -10.92 3.86 -1.47
C GLU A 24 -10.96 4.50 -2.87
N GLN A 25 -10.17 4.02 -3.83
CA GLN A 25 -10.05 4.65 -5.16
C GLN A 25 -11.25 4.45 -6.10
N GLY A 26 -12.27 3.69 -5.70
CA GLY A 26 -13.52 3.49 -6.47
C GLY A 26 -13.44 2.50 -7.64
N SER A 27 -12.25 1.98 -7.98
CA SER A 27 -12.07 0.93 -9.00
C SER A 27 -12.31 -0.46 -8.42
N ARG A 28 -13.12 -1.29 -9.11
CA ARG A 28 -13.33 -2.69 -8.72
C ARG A 28 -12.04 -3.50 -8.71
N PHE A 29 -11.14 -3.22 -9.64
CA PHE A 29 -9.83 -3.88 -9.70
C PHE A 29 -8.98 -3.54 -8.48
N TYR A 30 -8.80 -2.24 -8.19
CA TYR A 30 -7.96 -1.83 -7.07
C TYR A 30 -8.56 -2.23 -5.71
N ARG A 31 -9.89 -2.26 -5.61
CA ARG A 31 -10.57 -2.82 -4.44
C ARG A 31 -10.25 -4.30 -4.24
N ALA A 32 -10.32 -5.12 -5.29
CA ALA A 32 -9.97 -6.54 -5.21
C ALA A 32 -8.47 -6.74 -4.92
N LEU A 33 -7.61 -5.92 -5.51
CA LEU A 33 -6.16 -5.96 -5.25
C LEU A 33 -5.82 -5.58 -3.80
N GLY A 34 -6.47 -4.57 -3.24
CA GLY A 34 -6.31 -4.19 -1.83
C GLY A 34 -6.73 -5.32 -0.89
N ALA A 35 -7.87 -5.96 -1.14
CA ALA A 35 -8.31 -7.12 -0.37
C ALA A 35 -7.34 -8.31 -0.49
N ALA A 36 -6.82 -8.56 -1.70
CA ALA A 36 -5.80 -9.60 -1.92
C ALA A 36 -4.50 -9.28 -1.18
N LEU A 37 -4.05 -8.01 -1.15
CA LEU A 37 -2.84 -7.58 -0.47
C LEU A 37 -2.92 -7.79 1.06
N GLU A 38 -4.08 -7.50 1.66
CA GLU A 38 -4.33 -7.76 3.07
C GLU A 38 -4.33 -9.26 3.40
N ALA A 39 -5.04 -10.05 2.60
CA ALA A 39 -5.20 -11.49 2.82
C ALA A 39 -3.94 -12.31 2.47
N ALA A 40 -3.04 -11.78 1.64
CA ALA A 40 -1.85 -12.49 1.19
C ALA A 40 -0.85 -12.75 2.33
N ASP A 41 -0.14 -13.88 2.25
CA ASP A 41 1.07 -14.13 3.04
C ASP A 41 2.27 -13.28 2.56
N ALA A 42 3.38 -13.35 3.28
CA ALA A 42 4.59 -12.57 2.96
C ALA A 42 5.16 -12.84 1.56
N THR A 43 5.07 -14.07 1.06
CA THR A 43 5.58 -14.45 -0.27
C THR A 43 4.70 -13.83 -1.35
N ASN A 44 3.39 -13.98 -1.23
CA ASN A 44 2.42 -13.45 -2.18
C ASN A 44 2.39 -11.91 -2.17
N ARG A 45 2.57 -11.26 -1.01
CA ARG A 45 2.73 -9.80 -0.93
C ARG A 45 3.92 -9.30 -1.74
N ARG A 46 5.08 -9.95 -1.63
CA ARG A 46 6.27 -9.61 -2.43
C ARG A 46 6.03 -9.77 -3.92
N LEU A 47 5.31 -10.82 -4.33
CA LEU A 47 4.94 -11.01 -5.74
C LEU A 47 4.04 -9.88 -6.25
N ILE A 48 3.04 -9.48 -5.46
CA ILE A 48 2.15 -8.35 -5.80
C ILE A 48 2.97 -7.07 -5.99
N TYR A 49 3.85 -6.73 -5.04
CA TYR A 49 4.70 -5.53 -5.13
C TYR A 49 5.64 -5.53 -6.33
N ARG A 50 6.24 -6.69 -6.67
CA ARG A 50 7.14 -6.81 -7.83
C ARG A 50 6.42 -6.77 -9.17
N THR A 51 5.13 -7.14 -9.19
CA THR A 51 4.34 -7.16 -10.43
C THR A 51 3.88 -5.75 -10.82
N TRP A 52 3.51 -4.92 -9.85
CA TRP A 52 3.04 -3.55 -10.08
C TRP A 52 3.73 -2.51 -9.18
N PRO A 53 5.07 -2.39 -9.25
CA PRO A 53 5.82 -1.60 -8.30
C PRO A 53 5.47 -0.11 -8.34
N ASP A 54 5.39 0.47 -9.55
CA ASP A 54 5.06 1.89 -9.72
C ASP A 54 3.65 2.22 -9.24
N ALA A 55 2.66 1.41 -9.60
CA ALA A 55 1.28 1.65 -9.19
C ALA A 55 1.11 1.53 -7.67
N LEU A 56 1.71 0.50 -7.06
CA LEU A 56 1.60 0.26 -5.63
C LEU A 56 2.37 1.30 -4.80
N TRP A 57 3.44 1.89 -5.34
CA TRP A 57 4.14 3.00 -4.71
C TRP A 57 3.26 4.25 -4.59
N ASP A 58 2.47 4.57 -5.62
CA ASP A 58 1.54 5.69 -5.54
C ASP A 58 0.48 5.46 -4.45
N PHE A 59 -0.04 4.23 -4.32
CA PHE A 59 -0.99 3.89 -3.25
C PHE A 59 -0.34 3.82 -1.88
N TYR A 60 0.91 3.38 -1.79
CA TYR A 60 1.68 3.44 -0.55
C TYR A 60 1.75 4.88 -0.04
N ARG A 61 2.15 5.82 -0.89
CA ARG A 61 2.23 7.25 -0.53
C ARG A 61 0.88 7.83 -0.10
N ARG A 62 -0.21 7.47 -0.80
CA ARG A 62 -1.58 7.86 -0.41
C ARG A 62 -1.97 7.25 0.93
N GLY A 63 -1.62 5.99 1.17
CA GLY A 63 -1.82 5.31 2.45
C GLY A 63 -1.11 6.02 3.59
N GLN A 64 0.14 6.45 3.39
CA GLN A 64 0.88 7.23 4.39
C GLN A 64 0.19 8.57 4.70
N GLN A 65 -0.39 9.22 3.69
CA GLN A 65 -1.17 10.44 3.90
C GLN A 65 -2.47 10.18 4.68
N LEU A 66 -3.15 9.06 4.41
CA LEU A 66 -4.34 8.65 5.17
C LEU A 66 -3.97 8.35 6.64
N ALA A 67 -2.86 7.64 6.86
CA ALA A 67 -2.35 7.35 8.19
C ALA A 67 -2.08 8.62 8.99
N ALA A 68 -1.42 9.60 8.36
CA ALA A 68 -1.14 10.89 8.98
C ALA A 68 -2.41 11.69 9.28
N GLN A 69 -3.43 11.61 8.43
CA GLN A 69 -4.72 12.27 8.67
C GLN A 69 -5.48 11.64 9.84
N GLU A 70 -5.48 10.30 9.96
CA GLU A 70 -6.15 9.61 11.07
C GLU A 70 -5.40 9.71 12.40
N ALA A 71 -4.07 9.87 12.37
CA ALA A 71 -3.29 10.09 13.59
C ALA A 71 -3.58 11.45 14.25
N GLY A 72 -4.10 12.42 13.49
CA GLY A 72 -4.43 13.76 13.98
C GLY A 72 -3.21 14.59 14.45
N PRO A 73 -3.37 15.91 14.67
CA PRO A 73 -2.33 16.76 15.25
C PRO A 73 -2.18 16.64 16.78
N GLU A 74 -2.92 15.76 17.46
CA GLU A 74 -2.99 15.69 18.94
C GLU A 74 -2.03 14.65 19.55
N GLY A 75 -0.79 14.65 19.06
CA GLY A 75 0.30 13.82 19.56
C GLY A 75 1.44 14.61 20.19
N GLU A 76 1.16 15.79 20.76
CA GLU A 76 2.09 16.59 21.58
C GLU A 76 1.56 16.78 23.01
#